data_AF-A0A0Q6ZRM2-F1
#
_entry.id   AF-A0A0Q6ZRM2-F1
#
_cell.length_a   1.000
_cell.length_b   1.000
_cell.length_c   1.000
_cell.angle_alpha   90.00
_cell.angle_beta   90.00
_cell.angle_gamma   90.00
#
_symmetry.space_group_name_H-M   'P 1'
#
loop_
_entity.id
_entity.type
_entity.pdbx_description
1 polymer ?
#
loop_
_entity_poly.entity_id
_entity_poly.type
_entity_poly.pdbx_seq_one_letter_code
_entity_poly.pdbx_strand_id
1 'polypeptide(L)' 'MKINRIDGPEPHREGEYGWCYLVGCNEVTSIEEQTENLGSYGITWFIVKRGEDAVAKMNALHVAHVGFFPAEGGGA' A
#
# COMPACT_ATOMS: atom_id res chain seq x y z
N MET A 1 12.21 2.26 -6.01
CA MET A 1 10.99 2.91 -6.54
C MET A 1 10.07 3.22 -5.37
N LYS A 2 9.36 4.36 -5.36
CA LYS A 2 8.45 4.73 -4.27
C LYS A 2 7.06 4.14 -4.54
N ILE A 3 6.44 3.50 -3.55
CA ILE A 3 5.08 2.98 -3.65
C ILE A 3 4.12 4.17 -3.79
N ASN A 4 3.22 4.11 -4.78
CA ASN A 4 2.16 5.10 -4.94
C ASN A 4 0.78 4.55 -4.58
N ARG A 5 0.57 3.22 -4.65
CA ARG A 5 -0.74 2.62 -4.47
C ARG A 5 -0.64 1.22 -3.88
N ILE A 6 -1.59 0.86 -3.02
CA ILE A 6 -1.86 -0.54 -2.65
C ILE A 6 -3.35 -0.85 -2.82
N ASP A 7 -3.65 -2.04 -3.31
CA ASP A 7 -5.01 -2.51 -3.57
C ASP A 7 -5.31 -3.79 -2.80
N GLY A 8 -6.52 -3.83 -2.23
CA GLY A 8 -7.08 -5.05 -1.66
C GLY A 8 -7.49 -6.07 -2.72
N PRO A 9 -7.85 -7.29 -2.29
CA PRO A 9 -8.42 -8.30 -3.18
C PRO A 9 -9.73 -7.83 -3.81
N GLU A 10 -10.01 -8.35 -5.01
CA GLU A 10 -11.27 -8.11 -5.70
C GLU A 10 -12.44 -8.63 -4.84
N PRO A 11 -13.50 -7.83 -4.63
CA PRO A 11 -14.69 -8.30 -3.94
C PRO A 11 -15.34 -9.48 -4.66
N HIS A 12 -15.84 -10.45 -3.90
CA HIS A 12 -16.45 -11.67 -4.44
C HIS A 12 -17.99 -11.60 -4.49
N ARG A 13 -18.59 -10.49 -4.03
CA ARG A 13 -20.04 -10.29 -3.98
C ARG A 13 -20.45 -9.04 -4.76
N GLU A 14 -21.63 -9.11 -5.36
CA GLU A 14 -22.22 -7.99 -6.08
C GLU A 14 -22.48 -6.80 -5.12
N GLY A 15 -22.03 -5.60 -5.51
CA GLY A 15 -22.18 -4.37 -4.73
C GLY A 15 -21.08 -4.11 -3.70
N GLU A 16 -20.12 -5.01 -3.53
CA GLU A 16 -18.90 -4.74 -2.75
C GLU A 16 -17.86 -4.01 -3.62
N TYR A 17 -17.09 -3.13 -2.99
CA TYR A 17 -16.00 -2.40 -3.63
C TYR A 17 -14.68 -2.77 -2.96
N GLY A 18 -13.67 -3.08 -3.76
CA GLY A 18 -12.31 -3.26 -3.28
C GLY A 18 -11.83 -1.99 -2.59
N TRP A 19 -11.08 -2.13 -1.51
CA TRP A 19 -10.41 -0.99 -0.90
C TRP A 19 -9.10 -0.71 -1.65
N CYS A 20 -8.74 0.57 -1.74
CA CYS A 20 -7.43 0.98 -2.22
C CYS A 20 -6.92 2.20 -1.45
N TYR A 21 -5.59 2.32 -1.38
CA TYR A 21 -4.91 3.53 -0.91
C TYR A 21 -3.99 4.03 -2.00
N LEU A 22 -4.13 5.31 -2.37
CA LEU A 22 -3.35 5.97 -3.41
C LEU A 22 -2.77 7.27 -2.84
N VAL A 23 -1.46 7.44 -2.96
CA VAL A 23 -0.77 8.67 -2.55
C VAL A 23 -1.31 9.85 -3.38
N GLY A 24 -1.72 10.91 -2.69
CA GLY A 24 -2.37 12.07 -3.28
C GLY A 24 -3.91 12.02 -3.29
N CYS A 25 -4.52 10.91 -2.84
CA CYS A 25 -5.97 10.78 -2.68
C CYS A 25 -6.34 10.51 -1.22
N ASN A 26 -7.51 11.00 -0.78
CA ASN A 26 -8.02 10.80 0.59
C ASN A 26 -6.97 11.13 1.68
N GLU A 27 -6.22 12.22 1.45
CA GLU A 27 -5.17 12.73 2.34
C GLU A 27 -3.97 11.80 2.53
N VAL A 28 -3.89 10.68 1.81
CA VAL A 28 -2.74 9.77 1.89
C VAL A 28 -1.50 10.47 1.33
N THR A 29 -0.47 10.64 2.15
CA THR A 29 0.77 11.34 1.80
C THR A 29 1.91 10.40 1.46
N SER A 30 1.95 9.21 2.08
CA SER A 30 2.92 8.18 1.79
C SER A 30 2.40 6.78 2.10
N ILE A 31 3.01 5.81 1.43
CA ILE A 31 2.90 4.39 1.75
C ILE A 31 4.32 3.88 1.93
N GLU A 32 4.60 3.30 3.09
CA GLU A 32 5.94 2.83 3.46
C GLU A 32 5.92 1.32 3.72
N GLU A 33 6.97 0.64 3.28
CA GLU A 33 7.17 -0.77 3.57
C GLU A 33 7.97 -0.92 4.86
N GLN A 34 7.48 -1.75 5.78
CA GLN A 34 8.15 -2.08 7.04
C GLN A 34 8.19 -3.59 7.23
N THR A 35 9.39 -4.13 7.43
CA THR A 35 9.57 -5.54 7.74
C THR A 35 9.75 -5.72 9.25
N GLU A 36 8.84 -6.48 9.85
CA GLU A 36 8.91 -6.91 11.24
C GLU A 36 9.54 -8.30 11.32
N ASN A 37 10.64 -8.43 12.06
CA ASN A 37 11.36 -9.69 12.21
C ASN A 37 10.92 -10.39 13.51
N LEU A 38 10.42 -11.62 13.40
CA LEU A 38 9.94 -12.45 14.51
C LEU A 38 10.89 -13.60 14.84
N GLY A 39 12.17 -13.46 14.48
CA GLY A 39 13.25 -14.42 14.73
C GLY A 39 13.43 -15.40 13.58
N SER A 40 12.47 -16.33 13.40
CA SER A 40 12.56 -17.37 12.36
C SER A 40 11.89 -16.99 11.04
N TYR A 41 11.04 -15.96 11.05
CA TYR A 41 10.39 -15.41 9.85
C TYR A 41 10.12 -13.90 10.03
N GLY A 42 9.86 -13.22 8.92
CA GLY A 42 9.50 -11.80 8.91
C GLY A 42 8.09 -11.60 8.34
N ILE A 43 7.44 -10.51 8.77
CA ILE A 43 6.19 -10.04 8.21
C ILE A 43 6.43 -8.68 7.58
N THR A 44 6.14 -8.56 6.29
CA THR A 44 6.15 -7.28 5.59
C THR A 44 4.80 -6.59 5.75
N TRP A 45 4.84 -5.33 6.15
CA TRP A 45 3.69 -4.46 6.34
C TRP A 45 3.79 -3.23 5.43
N PHE A 46 2.66 -2.79 4.89
CA PHE A 46 2.52 -1.50 4.26
C PHE A 46 1.83 -0.53 5.22
N ILE A 47 2.52 0.53 5.60
CA ILE A 47 2.02 1.59 6.47
C ILE A 47 1.54 2.74 5.60
N VAL A 48 0.24 3.02 5.67
CA VAL A 48 -0.38 4.15 4.97
C VAL A 48 -0.40 5.35 5.92
N LYS A 49 0.13 6.48 5.46
CA LYS A 49 0.22 7.70 6.27
C LYS A 49 -0.61 8.85 5.72
N ARG A 50 -1.12 9.70 6.62
CA ARG A 50 -1.66 11.03 6.35
C ARG A 50 -0.81 12.04 7.12
N GLY A 51 0.06 12.75 6.41
CA GLY A 51 1.13 13.51 7.05
C GLY A 51 2.10 12.57 7.75
N GLU A 52 2.27 12.74 9.06
CA GLU A 52 3.12 11.89 9.91
C GLU A 52 2.36 10.73 10.56
N ASP A 53 1.02 10.79 10.55
CA ASP A 53 0.17 9.81 11.22
C ASP A 53 -0.05 8.56 10.37
N ALA A 54 0.14 7.38 10.97
CA ALA A 54 -0.24 6.11 10.36
C ALA A 54 -1.75 5.90 10.49
N VAL A 55 -2.44 5.82 9.35
CA VAL A 55 -3.91 5.64 9.30
C VAL A 55 -4.33 4.22 8.96
N ALA A 56 -3.46 3.44 8.33
CA ALA A 56 -3.67 2.03 8.11
C ALA A 56 -2.35 1.26 8.11
N LYS A 57 -2.40 -0.02 8.50
CA LYS A 57 -1.29 -0.97 8.46
C LYS A 57 -1.79 -2.24 7.81
N MET A 58 -1.28 -2.56 6.62
CA MET A 58 -1.72 -3.70 5.82
C MET A 58 -0.64 -4.77 5.71
N ASN A 59 -0.99 -6.03 5.94
CA ASN A 59 -0.06 -7.13 5.74
C ASN A 59 0.16 -7.35 4.24
N ALA A 60 1.41 -7.48 3.80
CA ALA A 60 1.73 -7.66 2.39
C ALA A 60 1.09 -8.91 1.76
N LEU A 61 0.84 -9.97 2.55
CA LEU A 61 0.16 -11.19 2.07
C LEU A 61 -1.32 -10.97 1.73
N HIS A 62 -1.92 -9.89 2.22
CA HIS A 62 -3.33 -9.55 1.98
C HIS A 62 -3.50 -8.38 1.00
N VAL A 63 -2.40 -7.85 0.45
CA VAL A 63 -2.42 -6.87 -0.63
C VAL A 63 -2.39 -7.62 -1.96
N ALA A 64 -3.34 -7.32 -2.84
CA ALA A 64 -3.43 -7.98 -4.14
C ALA A 64 -2.52 -7.33 -5.19
N HIS A 65 -2.27 -6.02 -5.06
CA HIS A 65 -1.44 -5.28 -6.01
C HIS A 65 -0.74 -4.09 -5.33
N VAL A 66 0.51 -3.84 -5.73
CA VAL A 66 1.33 -2.70 -5.29
C VAL A 66 1.75 -1.91 -6.52
N GLY A 67 1.31 -0.66 -6.59
CA GLY A 67 1.70 0.30 -7.61
C GLY A 67 2.91 1.13 -7.19
N PHE A 68 3.76 1.46 -8.15
CA PHE A 68 4.95 2.28 -7.94
C PHE A 68 4.85 3.56 -8.78
N PHE A 69 5.41 4.66 -8.27
CA PHE A 69 5.68 5.82 -9.11
C PHE A 69 6.61 5.41 -10.27
N PRO A 70 6.41 5.98 -11.48
CA PRO A 70 7.36 5.79 -12.56
C PRO A 70 8.76 6.15 -12.07
N ALA A 71 9.76 5.37 -12.47
CA ALA A 71 11.15 5.76 -12.24
C ALA A 71 11.33 7.15 -12.84
N GLU A 72 11.80 8.11 -12.05
CA GLU A 72 12.10 9.45 -12.56
C GLU A 72 13.03 9.30 -13.77
N GLY A 73 12.52 9.60 -14.97
CA GLY A 73 13.27 9.44 -16.23
C GLY A 73 12.60 8.67 -17.37
N GLY A 74 11.29 8.44 -17.35
CA GLY A 74 10.56 7.86 -18.49
C GLY A 74 9.63 8.87 -19.17
N GLY A 75 10.20 9.90 -19.81
CA GLY A 75 9.43 10.77 -20.71
C GLY A 75 9.02 9.99 -21.97
N ALA A 76 7.76 10.15 -22.37
CA ALA A 76 7.27 9.93 -23.72
C ALA A 76 6.33 11.09 -24.07
#